data_AF-A0A1T4TDA6-F1
#
_entry.id   AF-A0A1T4TDA6-F1
#
_cell.length_a   1.000
_cell.length_b   1.000
_cell.length_c   1.000
_cell.angle_alpha   90.00
_cell.angle_beta   90.00
_cell.angle_gamma   90.00
#
_symmetry.space_group_name_H-M   'P 1'
#
loop_
_entity.id
_entity.type
_entity.pdbx_description
1 polymer ?
#
loop_
_entity_poly.entity_id
_entity_poly.type
_entity_poly.pdbx_seq_one_letter_code
_entity_poly.pdbx_strand_id
1 'polypeptide(L)' 'MEERLRFMARLLEREGVGDVGREFGISMKTGYKIYNHYKDEDIETLTDRSRRPVR' A
#
# COMPACT_ATOMS: atom_id res chain seq x y z
N MET A 1 -0.22 -2.40 9.68
CA MET A 1 1.14 -1.86 9.55
C MET A 1 2.05 -2.87 8.85
N GLU A 2 2.34 -4.03 9.46
CA GLU A 2 3.29 -5.02 8.92
C GLU A 2 3.02 -5.49 7.48
N GLU A 3 1.79 -5.88 7.15
CA GLU A 3 1.48 -6.47 5.84
C GLU A 3 1.62 -5.45 4.70
N ARG A 4 1.21 -4.19 4.92
CA ARG A 4 1.38 -3.10 3.96
C ARG A 4 2.84 -2.71 3.77
N LEU A 5 3.63 -2.76 4.85
CA LEU A 5 5.05 -2.47 4.81
C LEU A 5 5.82 -3.56 4.05
N ARG A 6 5.48 -4.84 4.29
CA ARG A 6 6.00 -5.99 3.52
C ARG A 6 5.58 -5.91 2.05
N PHE A 7 4.36 -5.50 1.76
CA PHE A 7 3.89 -5.26 0.39
C PHE A 7 4.73 -4.18 -0.30
N MET A 8 4.95 -3.03 0.34
CA MET A 8 5.76 -1.95 -0.21
C MET A 8 7.23 -2.36 -0.41
N ALA A 9 7.82 -3.07 0.54
CA ALA A 9 9.18 -3.58 0.40
C ALA A 9 9.32 -4.51 -0.82
N ARG A 10 8.39 -5.48 -0.98
CA ARG A 10 8.36 -6.34 -2.17
C ARG A 10 8.07 -5.58 -3.47
N LEU A 11 7.25 -4.54 -3.41
CA LEU A 11 6.95 -3.69 -4.56
C LEU A 11 8.16 -2.87 -5.01
N LEU A 12 8.99 -2.39 -4.09
CA LEU A 12 10.22 -1.68 -4.42
C LEU A 12 11.30 -2.61 -5.00
N GLU A 13 11.24 -3.91 -4.67
CA GLU A 13 12.13 -4.94 -5.21
C GLU A 13 11.66 -5.53 -6.56
N ARG A 14 10.38 -5.39 -6.92
CA ARG A 14 9.79 -6.03 -8.12
C ARG A 14 9.16 -5.02 -9.08
N GLU A 15 9.12 -5.38 -10.36
CA GLU A 15 8.72 -4.46 -11.45
C GLU A 15 7.21 -4.14 -11.54
N GLY A 16 6.33 -4.54 -10.60
CA GLY A 16 4.92 -4.13 -10.71
C GLY A 16 3.95 -4.51 -9.58
N VAL A 17 2.94 -3.63 -9.39
CA VAL A 17 1.84 -3.78 -8.42
C VAL A 17 0.98 -5.03 -8.67
N GLY A 18 0.84 -5.46 -9.92
CA GLY A 18 -0.03 -6.57 -10.29
C GLY A 18 0.42 -7.91 -9.71
N ASP A 19 1.70 -8.24 -9.88
CA ASP A 19 2.27 -9.52 -9.43
C ASP A 19 2.36 -9.55 -7.90
N VAL A 20 2.88 -8.49 -7.30
CA VAL A 20 2.99 -8.38 -5.83
C VAL A 20 1.60 -8.36 -5.19
N GLY A 21 0.62 -7.70 -5.82
CA GLY A 21 -0.77 -7.69 -5.33
C GLY A 21 -1.38 -9.08 -5.28
N ARG A 22 -1.12 -9.92 -6.29
CA ARG A 22 -1.59 -11.30 -6.35
C ARG A 22 -0.94 -12.16 -5.26
N GLU A 23 0.36 -12.02 -5.02
CA GLU A 23 1.07 -12.71 -3.93
C GLU A 23 0.51 -12.37 -2.55
N PHE A 24 0.07 -11.13 -2.35
CA PHE A 24 -0.49 -10.64 -1.10
C PHE A 24 -2.02 -10.80 -1.00
N GLY A 25 -2.67 -11.42 -2.00
CA GLY A 25 -4.12 -11.64 -2.00
C GLY A 25 -4.95 -10.35 -2.07
N ILE A 26 -4.36 -9.24 -2.55
CA ILE A 26 -5.05 -7.95 -2.68
C ILE A 26 -5.39 -7.65 -4.14
N SER A 27 -6.47 -6.90 -4.33
CA SER A 27 -6.81 -6.40 -5.67
C SER A 27 -5.73 -5.42 -6.17
N MET A 28 -5.54 -5.35 -7.50
CA MET A 28 -4.69 -4.33 -8.12
C MET A 28 -5.06 -2.91 -7.67
N LYS A 29 -6.36 -2.60 -7.57
CA LYS A 29 -6.85 -1.29 -7.12
C LYS A 29 -6.39 -0.98 -5.70
N THR A 30 -6.36 -1.97 -4.82
CA THR A 30 -5.85 -1.83 -3.45
C THR A 30 -4.35 -1.59 -3.46
N GLY A 31 -3.60 -2.37 -4.25
CA GLY A 31 -2.15 -2.20 -4.39
C GLY A 31 -1.76 -0.80 -4.84
N TYR A 32 -2.43 -0.26 -5.87
CA TYR A 32 -2.19 1.11 -6.33
C TYR A 32 -2.54 2.18 -5.29
N LYS A 33 -3.60 1.99 -4.50
CA LYS A 33 -3.91 2.91 -3.40
C LYS A 33 -2.81 2.95 -2.35
N ILE A 34 -2.26 1.79 -1.99
CA ILE A 34 -1.16 1.68 -1.03
C ILE A 34 0.10 2.37 -1.59
N TYR A 35 0.43 2.09 -2.86
CA TYR A 35 1.57 2.71 -3.53
C TYR A 35 1.45 4.24 -3.65
N ASN A 36 0.28 4.73 -4.04
CA ASN A 36 0.05 6.18 -4.17
C ASN A 36 0.11 6.87 -2.81
N HIS A 37 -0.45 6.28 -1.74
CA HIS A 37 -0.31 6.84 -0.40
C HIS A 37 1.15 6.95 0.04
N TYR A 38 1.94 5.89 -0.19
CA TYR A 38 3.38 5.95 0.08
C TYR A 38 4.08 7.06 -0.72
N LYS A 39 3.73 7.22 -2.01
CA LYS A 39 4.33 8.23 -2.89
C LYS A 39 3.95 9.66 -2.48
N ASP A 40 2.72 9.88 -2.04
CA ASP A 40 2.17 11.21 -1.80
C ASP A 40 2.38 11.70 -0.36
N GLU A 41 2.41 10.79 0.62
CA GLU A 41 2.36 11.14 2.05
C GLU A 41 3.36 10.33 2.93
N ASP A 42 4.33 9.62 2.32
CA ASP A 42 5.38 8.84 3.01
C ASP A 42 4.86 7.62 3.81
N ILE A 43 5.76 6.90 4.48
CA ILE A 43 5.53 5.64 5.19
C ILE A 43 4.53 5.77 6.35
N GLU A 44 4.39 6.98 6.90
CA GLU A 44 3.47 7.27 8.00
C GLU A 44 2.02 7.01 7.60
N THR A 45 1.68 7.09 6.32
CA THR A 45 0.32 6.83 5.82
C THR A 45 -0.02 5.37 5.60
N LEU A 46 0.95 4.47 5.73
CA LEU A 46 0.69 3.04 5.79
C LEU A 46 0.10 2.61 7.14
N THR A 47 0.09 3.51 8.13
CA THR A 47 -0.58 3.32 9.41
C THR A 47 -2.11 3.47 9.27
N ASP A 48 -2.87 2.85 10.18
CA ASP A 48 -4.32 2.99 10.18
C ASP A 48 -4.68 4.38 10.73
N ARG A 49 -5.00 5.32 9.83
CA ARG A 49 -5.61 6.60 10.19
C ARG A 49 -7.12 6.45 10.24
N SER A 50 -7.74 7.09 11.23
CA SER A 50 -9.19 7.17 11.32
C SER A 50 -9.75 7.77 10.03
N ARG A 51 -10.63 7.01 9.36
CA ARG A 51 -11.35 7.42 8.15
C ARG A 51 -12.60 8.25 8.46
N ARG A 52 -12.76 8.72 9.71
CA ARG A 52 -13.88 9.58 10.07
C ARG A 52 -13.76 10.89 9.29
N PRO A 53 -14.84 11.32 8.60
CA PRO A 53 -14.86 12.64 7.98
C PRO A 53 -14.66 13.71 9.06
N VAL A 54 -13.69 14.59 8.84
CA VAL A 54 -13.48 15.77 9.68
C VAL A 54 -14.62 16.74 9.34
N ARG A 55 -15.36 17.19 10.36
CA ARG A 55 -16.49 18.11 10.20
C ARG A 55 -16.01 19.56 10.19
#